data_AF-A0A0J1FDJ4-F1
#
_entry.id   AF-A0A0J1FDJ4-F1
#
_cell.length_a   1.000
_cell.length_b   1.000
_cell.length_c   1.000
_cell.angle_alpha   90.00
_cell.angle_beta   90.00
_cell.angle_gamma   90.00
#
_symmetry.space_group_name_H-M   'P 1'
#
loop_
_entity.id
_entity.type
_entity.pdbx_description
1 polymer ?
#
loop_
_entity_poly.entity_id
_entity_poly.type
_entity_poly.pdbx_seq_one_letter_code
_entity_poly.pdbx_strand_id
1 'polypeptide(L)'
;MYREIHELPYQSGLKEIFFSLGPLAFSLGEFAWIAAGVIVSYKMTQIVPPIPLLPFPLKYLHYPIPLLVAYFFAKASHPATGVPLWKYILRWVAVRRRQRVFYYRKINTAKGGDRHI
;
A
#
# COMPACT_ATOMS: atom_id res chain seq x y z
N MET A 1 -35.11 -17.32 2.63
CA MET A 1 -34.78 -17.26 4.06
C MET A 1 -34.17 -15.89 4.35
N TYR A 2 -34.86 -15.06 5.13
CA TYR A 2 -34.40 -13.73 5.57
C TYR A 2 -34.35 -13.80 7.09
N ARG A 3 -33.17 -14.11 7.66
CA ARG A 3 -32.84 -14.08 9.12
C ARG A 3 -31.47 -14.68 9.48
N GLU A 4 -30.54 -14.80 8.53
CA GLU A 4 -29.15 -15.09 8.92
C GLU A 4 -28.58 -13.83 9.56
N ILE A 5 -28.48 -13.85 10.88
CA ILE A 5 -27.74 -12.86 11.66
C ILE A 5 -26.27 -13.11 11.33
N HIS A 6 -25.77 -12.46 10.28
CA HIS A 6 -24.33 -12.36 10.11
C HIS A 6 -23.82 -11.50 11.26
N GLU A 7 -23.06 -12.11 12.17
CA GLU A 7 -22.29 -11.37 13.16
C GLU A 7 -21.45 -10.36 12.38
N LEU A 8 -21.82 -9.08 12.47
CA LEU A 8 -21.00 -8.01 11.92
C LEU A 8 -19.65 -8.13 12.63
N PRO A 9 -18.54 -8.35 11.90
CA PRO A 9 -17.24 -8.45 12.53
C PRO A 9 -17.04 -7.18 13.36
N TYR A 10 -16.86 -7.36 14.66
CA TYR A 10 -16.70 -6.29 15.63
C TYR A 10 -15.58 -5.36 15.14
N GLN A 11 -15.96 -4.22 14.55
CA GLN A 11 -15.03 -3.17 14.14
C GLN A 11 -14.65 -2.40 15.40
N SER A 12 -13.75 -2.98 16.20
CA SER A 12 -13.30 -2.41 17.47
C SER A 12 -12.61 -1.05 17.32
N GLY A 13 -12.27 -0.65 16.09
CA GLY A 13 -11.40 0.51 15.83
C GLY A 13 -10.00 0.34 16.42
N LEU A 14 -9.70 -0.80 17.05
CA LEU A 14 -8.45 -1.07 17.71
C LEU A 14 -7.41 -1.39 16.64
N LYS A 15 -6.42 -0.51 16.55
CA LYS A 15 -5.25 -0.71 15.72
C LYS A 15 -4.41 -1.82 16.35
N GLU A 16 -4.12 -2.86 15.58
CA GLU A 16 -3.21 -3.93 15.99
C GLU A 16 -1.83 -3.34 16.29
N ILE A 17 -1.38 -3.48 17.55
CA ILE A 17 -0.06 -3.03 18.00
C ILE A 17 0.86 -4.24 17.96
N PHE A 18 1.82 -4.22 17.04
CA PHE A 18 2.82 -5.28 16.91
C PHE A 18 4.07 -4.98 17.72
N PHE A 19 4.52 -3.71 17.67
CA PHE A 19 5.73 -3.27 18.35
C PHE A 19 5.51 -1.88 18.93
N SER A 20 5.91 -1.69 20.19
CA SER A 20 5.89 -0.39 20.87
C SER A 20 7.29 0.01 21.30
N LEU A 21 7.68 1.25 21.00
CA LEU A 21 8.90 1.87 21.48
C LEU A 21 8.52 3.20 22.14
N GLY A 22 8.32 3.16 23.47
CA GLY A 22 7.82 4.30 24.24
C GLY A 22 6.43 4.75 23.75
N PRO A 23 6.23 6.03 23.40
CA PRO A 23 4.93 6.54 22.92
C PRO A 23 4.60 6.10 21.48
N LEU A 24 5.55 5.48 20.77
CA LEU A 24 5.37 5.08 19.39
C LEU A 24 4.90 3.62 19.33
N ALA A 25 3.61 3.42 19.07
CA ALA A 25 3.04 2.13 18.72
C ALA A 25 2.98 1.96 17.20
N PHE A 26 3.46 0.82 16.72
CA PHE A 26 3.49 0.44 15.32
C PHE A 26 2.71 -0.85 15.10
N SER A 27 1.90 -0.86 14.05
CA SER A 27 1.35 -2.11 13.52
C SER A 27 2.43 -2.85 12.72
N LEU A 28 2.22 -4.13 12.43
CA LEU A 28 3.16 -4.94 11.66
C LEU A 28 3.48 -4.30 10.29
N GLY A 29 2.47 -3.74 9.63
CA GLY A 29 2.65 -3.05 8.35
C GLY A 29 3.47 -1.77 8.47
N GLU A 30 3.29 -1.00 9.56
CA GLU A 30 4.09 0.20 9.81
C GLU A 30 5.54 -0.15 10.12
N PHE A 31 5.75 -1.18 10.94
CA PHE A 31 7.09 -1.68 11.25
C PHE A 31 7.82 -2.16 9.99
N ALA A 32 7.15 -2.90 9.11
CA ALA A 32 7.74 -3.37 7.86
C ALA A 32 8.20 -2.21 6.96
N TRP A 33 7.41 -1.13 6.86
CA TRP A 33 7.80 0.06 6.11
C TRP A 33 9.02 0.74 6.72
N ILE A 34 9.02 0.95 8.04
CA ILE A 34 10.15 1.59 8.74
C ILE A 34 11.42 0.75 8.56
N ALA A 35 11.33 -0.57 8.75
CA ALA A 35 12.45 -1.49 8.57
C ALA A 35 13.01 -1.42 7.13
N ALA A 36 12.14 -1.43 6.12
CA ALA A 36 12.54 -1.26 4.73
C ALA A 36 13.24 0.10 4.50
N GLY A 37 12.70 1.18 5.06
CA GLY A 37 13.29 2.51 4.98
C GLY A 37 14.69 2.59 5.60
N VAL A 38 14.88 1.97 6.77
CA VAL A 38 16.18 1.90 7.45
C VAL A 38 17.18 1.11 6.61
N ILE A 39 16.79 -0.05 6.08
CA ILE A 39 17.67 -0.88 5.24
C ILE A 39 18.07 -0.12 3.98
N VAL A 40 17.13 0.52 3.29
CA VAL A 40 17.42 1.29 2.07
C VAL A 40 18.30 2.49 2.37
N SER A 41 18.00 3.24 3.43
CA SER A 41 18.81 4.37 3.88
C SER A 41 20.24 3.94 4.22
N TYR A 42 20.42 2.81 4.91
CA TYR A 42 21.73 2.24 5.21
C TYR A 42 22.48 1.79 3.95
N LYS A 43 21.80 1.12 3.01
CA LYS A 43 22.41 0.74 1.74
C LYS A 43 22.83 1.94 0.91
N MET A 44 22.06 3.02 0.99
CA MET A 44 22.38 4.28 0.31
C MET A 44 23.67 4.89 0.83
N THR A 45 23.99 4.78 2.13
CA THR A 45 25.27 5.27 2.67
C THR A 45 26.49 4.49 2.18
N GLN A 46 26.30 3.24 1.74
CA GLN A 46 27.35 2.39 1.19
C GLN A 46 27.59 2.64 -0.31
N ILE A 47 26.57 3.07 -1.04
CA ILE A 47 26.58 3.15 -2.51
C ILE A 47 26.74 4.60 -2.99
N VAL A 48 26.07 5.54 -2.32
CA VAL A 48 26.02 6.95 -2.74
C VAL A 48 27.01 7.75 -1.92
N PRO A 49 27.99 8.43 -2.53
CA PRO A 49 28.92 9.28 -1.80
C PRO A 49 28.24 10.56 -1.29
N PRO A 50 28.77 11.18 -0.22
CA PRO A 50 28.23 12.43 0.29
C PRO A 50 28.37 13.56 -0.73
N ILE A 51 27.41 14.49 -0.73
CA ILE A 51 27.39 15.60 -1.69
C ILE A 51 28.63 16.48 -1.46
N PRO A 52 29.55 16.58 -2.45
CA PRO A 52 30.87 17.17 -2.22
C PRO A 52 30.84 18.70 -2.03
N LEU A 53 29.83 19.37 -2.58
CA LEU A 53 29.70 20.83 -2.54
C LEU A 53 29.11 21.36 -1.22
N LEU A 54 28.62 20.49 -0.35
CA LEU A 54 27.93 20.88 0.88
C LEU A 54 28.82 20.69 2.12
N PRO A 55 28.77 21.60 3.10
CA PRO A 55 29.46 21.43 4.36
C PRO A 55 28.81 20.33 5.21
N PHE A 56 29.52 19.86 6.23
CA PHE A 56 28.93 19.03 7.28
C PHE A 56 27.95 19.89 8.12
N PRO A 57 26.75 19.39 8.47
CA PRO A 57 26.18 18.06 8.20
C PRO A 57 25.34 17.95 6.92
N LEU A 58 25.13 19.04 6.18
CA LEU A 58 24.24 19.10 5.02
C LEU A 58 24.58 18.09 3.91
N LYS A 59 25.87 17.74 3.75
CA LYS A 59 26.29 16.70 2.80
C LYS A 59 25.68 15.32 3.03
N TYR A 60 25.19 15.02 4.24
CA TYR A 60 24.56 13.75 4.62
C TYR A 60 23.03 13.80 4.63
N LEU A 61 22.42 14.96 4.38
CA LEU A 61 20.96 15.17 4.53
C LEU A 61 20.11 14.31 3.58
N HIS A 62 20.70 13.83 2.49
CA HIS A 62 20.04 12.99 1.51
C HIS A 62 19.88 11.53 1.96
N TYR A 63 20.72 11.04 2.88
CA TYR A 63 20.65 9.67 3.39
C TYR A 63 19.39 9.33 4.18
N PRO A 64 18.81 10.21 5.03
CA PRO A 64 17.54 9.92 5.70
C PRO A 64 16.32 10.03 4.78
N ILE A 65 16.43 10.52 3.54
CA ILE A 65 15.27 10.68 2.65
C ILE A 65 14.48 9.38 2.45
N PRO A 66 15.09 8.21 2.14
CA PRO A 66 14.35 6.96 1.99
C PRO A 66 13.59 6.57 3.27
N LEU A 67 14.18 6.83 4.44
CA LEU A 67 13.55 6.57 5.72
C LEU A 67 12.33 7.48 5.95
N LEU A 68 12.45 8.77 5.63
CA LEU A 68 11.33 9.73 5.74
C LEU A 68 10.17 9.36 4.81
N VAL A 69 10.48 8.95 3.58
CA VAL A 69 9.47 8.48 2.61
C VAL A 69 8.79 7.22 3.14
N ALA A 70 9.55 6.25 3.64
CA ALA A 70 9.00 5.03 4.20
C ALA A 70 8.13 5.30 5.45
N TYR A 71 8.57 6.21 6.33
CA TYR A 71 7.81 6.64 7.50
C TYR A 71 6.49 7.31 7.10
N PHE A 72 6.52 8.17 6.07
CA PHE A 72 5.31 8.75 5.52
C PHE A 72 4.35 7.67 5.02
N PHE A 73 4.79 6.69 4.23
CA PHE A 73 3.92 5.60 3.77
C PHE A 73 3.43 4.67 4.87
N ALA A 74 4.18 4.54 5.97
CA ALA A 74 3.75 3.81 7.15
C ALA A 74 2.52 4.47 7.80
N LYS A 75 2.55 5.79 8.01
CA LYS A 75 1.50 6.53 8.72
C LYS A 75 0.39 7.10 7.82
N ALA A 76 0.69 7.36 6.55
CA ALA A 76 -0.25 7.96 5.63
C ALA A 76 -1.42 7.02 5.34
N SER A 77 -2.63 7.55 5.53
CA SER A 77 -3.88 6.87 5.22
C SER A 77 -4.73 7.76 4.33
N HIS A 78 -5.52 7.13 3.47
CA HIS A 78 -6.41 7.85 2.56
C HIS A 78 -7.51 8.55 3.38
N PRO A 79 -7.71 9.88 3.23
CA PRO A 79 -8.55 10.67 4.14
C PRO A 79 -10.01 10.22 4.16
N ALA A 80 -10.55 9.82 3.01
CA ALA A 80 -11.95 9.39 2.92
C ALA A 80 -12.22 7.92 3.31
N THR A 81 -11.21 7.05 3.29
CA THR A 81 -11.42 5.59 3.45
C THR A 81 -10.69 4.99 4.64
N GLY A 82 -9.74 5.72 5.25
CA GLY A 82 -8.90 5.22 6.34
C GLY A 82 -7.94 4.10 5.93
N VAL A 83 -7.90 3.73 4.65
CA VAL A 83 -7.02 2.65 4.17
C VAL A 83 -5.59 3.18 4.07
N PRO A 84 -4.57 2.42 4.50
CA PRO A 84 -3.17 2.79 4.33
C PRO A 84 -2.85 3.14 2.87
N LEU A 85 -2.14 4.24 2.66
CA LEU A 85 -1.92 4.81 1.32
C LEU A 85 -1.25 3.82 0.37
N TRP A 86 -0.31 3.02 0.86
CA TRP A 86 0.35 1.99 0.06
C TRP A 86 -0.63 0.90 -0.43
N LYS A 87 -1.59 0.47 0.41
CA LYS A 87 -2.63 -0.50 0.00
C LYS A 87 -3.53 0.10 -1.05
N TYR A 88 -3.88 1.37 -0.90
CA TYR A 88 -4.67 2.11 -1.89
C TYR A 88 -3.97 2.15 -3.25
N ILE A 89 -2.68 2.51 -3.28
CA ILE A 89 -1.87 2.54 -4.51
C ILE A 89 -1.81 1.16 -5.16
N LEU A 90 -1.53 0.10 -4.39
CA LEU A 90 -1.49 -1.27 -4.92
C LEU A 90 -2.82 -1.70 -5.55
N ARG A 91 -3.95 -1.41 -4.89
CA ARG A 91 -5.29 -1.70 -5.42
C ARG A 91 -5.55 -0.92 -6.71
N TRP A 92 -5.18 0.36 -6.74
CA TRP A 92 -5.33 1.19 -7.93
C TRP A 92 -4.51 0.68 -9.11
N VAL A 93 -3.25 0.27 -8.88
CA VAL A 93 -2.39 -0.37 -9.90
C VAL A 93 -3.00 -1.69 -10.37
N ALA A 94 -3.49 -2.53 -9.45
CA ALA A 94 -4.13 -3.79 -9.79
C ALA A 94 -5.38 -3.58 -10.66
N VAL A 95 -6.22 -2.59 -10.35
CA VAL A 95 -7.39 -2.23 -11.16
C VAL A 95 -6.99 -1.74 -12.54
N ARG A 96 -5.91 -0.95 -12.65
CA ARG A 96 -5.39 -0.49 -13.95
C ARG A 96 -4.82 -1.63 -14.80
N ARG A 97 -4.18 -2.62 -14.16
CA ARG A 97 -3.60 -3.79 -14.84
C ARG A 97 -4.63 -4.88 -15.17
N ARG A 98 -5.79 -4.87 -14.51
CA ARG A 98 -6.85 -5.85 -14.75
C ARG A 98 -7.37 -5.74 -16.18
N GLN A 99 -7.36 -6.84 -16.92
CA GLN A 99 -8.07 -6.94 -18.20
C GLN A 99 -9.58 -6.79 -17.95
N ARG A 100 -10.19 -5.77 -18.57
CA ARG A 100 -11.62 -5.50 -18.44
C ARG A 100 -12.37 -6.48 -19.36
N VAL A 101 -13.01 -7.48 -18.76
CA VAL A 101 -14.00 -8.29 -19.47
C VAL A 101 -15.32 -7.54 -19.40
N PHE A 102 -15.75 -7.01 -20.54
CA PHE A 102 -17.06 -6.39 -20.67
C PHE A 102 -18.05 -7.47 -21.08
N TYR A 103 -18.98 -7.81 -20.19
CA TYR A 103 -20.14 -8.62 -20.54
C TYR A 103 -21.16 -7.72 -21.23
N TYR A 104 -20.91 -7.37 -22.50
CA TYR A 104 -21.96 -6.77 -23.31
C TYR A 104 -23.07 -7.81 -23.45
N ARG A 105 -24.29 -7.39 -23.14
CA ARG A 105 -25.55 -8.08 -23.43
C ARG A 105 -25.43 -8.78 -24.79
N LYS A 106 -25.74 -10.08 -24.88
CA LYS A 106 -26.00 -10.74 -26.17
C LYS A 106 -27.19 -10.04 -26.80
N ILE A 107 -26.95 -8.99 -27.58
CA ILE A 107 -27.95 -8.42 -28.47
C ILE A 107 -27.87 -9.27 -29.72
N ASN A 108 -28.90 -10.07 -29.95
CA ASN A 108 -29.20 -10.86 -31.14
C ASN A 108 -28.42 -10.45 -32.40
N THR A 109 -27.26 -11.06 -32.64
CA THR A 109 -26.63 -11.07 -33.96
C THR A 109 -26.98 -12.39 -34.64
N ALA A 110 -28.01 -12.28 -35.47
CA ALA A 110 -28.30 -13.01 -36.70
C ALA A 110 -28.42 -14.54 -36.66
N LYS A 111 -29.65 -14.98 -36.96
CA LYS A 111 -30.00 -16.03 -37.94
C LYS A 111 -28.84 -16.87 -38.48
N GLY A 112 -28.99 -18.18 -38.32
CA GLY A 112 -28.48 -19.17 -39.28
C GLY A 112 -27.33 -20.00 -38.74
N GLY A 113 -27.64 -21.26 -38.44
CA GLY A 113 -26.63 -22.28 -38.22
C GLY A 113 -27.04 -23.29 -37.17
N ASP A 114 -28.04 -24.10 -37.49
CA ASP A 114 -28.21 -25.42 -36.89
C ASP A 114 -26.86 -26.14 -36.83
N ARG A 115 -26.44 -26.56 -35.64
CA ARG A 115 -25.74 -27.83 -35.44
C ARG A 115 -26.14 -28.41 -34.09
N HIS A 116 -27.07 -29.35 -34.16
CA HIS A 116 -27.17 -30.47 -33.24
C HIS A 116 -25.81 -31.19 -33.14
N ILE A 117 -25.38 -31.50 -31.91
CA ILE A 117 -25.28 -32.84 -31.29
C ILE A 117 -24.86 -32.61 -29.83
#